data_AF-A0A7Y1YRK1-F1
#
_entry.id   AF-A0A7Y1YRK1-F1
#
_cell.length_a   1.000
_cell.length_b   1.000
_cell.length_c   1.000
_cell.angle_alpha   90.00
_cell.angle_beta   90.00
_cell.angle_gamma   90.00
#
_symmetry.space_group_name_H-M   'P 1'
#
loop_
_entity.id
_entity.type
_entity.pdbx_description
1 polymer ?
#
loop_
_entity_poly.entity_id
_entity_poly.type
_entity_poly.pdbx_seq_one_letter_code
_entity_poly.pdbx_strand_id
1 'polypeptide(L)'
;MSKLMFLAGDEAYIRIKEQGLSAHDIYGVVAAAGGPKWFTTYGLMRSIIADFLESVTHPIHFMGSSVGAWQVTAALTNDPGAALD
;
A
#
# COMPACT_ATOMS: atom_id res chain seq x y z
N MET A 1 -3.48 -17.51 14.06
CA MET A 1 -2.69 -17.10 12.89
C MET A 1 -2.60 -15.58 12.86
N SER A 2 -1.44 -15.01 12.50
CA SER A 2 -1.33 -13.55 12.31
C SER A 2 -2.25 -13.09 11.18
N LYS A 3 -2.88 -11.91 11.33
CA LYS A 3 -3.75 -11.30 10.30
C LYS A 3 -2.95 -10.58 9.20
N LEU A 4 -1.66 -10.31 9.44
CA LEU A 4 -0.75 -9.64 8.52
C LEU A 4 0.61 -10.37 8.51
N MET A 5 1.20 -10.50 7.34
CA MET A 5 2.51 -11.12 7.14
C MET A 5 3.44 -10.12 6.47
N PHE A 6 4.57 -9.86 7.12
CA PHE A 6 5.65 -9.06 6.56
C PHE A 6 6.69 -9.98 5.95
N LEU A 7 6.93 -9.81 4.66
CA LEU A 7 8.00 -10.48 3.93
C LEU A 7 9.05 -9.41 3.63
N ALA A 8 10.25 -9.59 4.17
CA ALA A 8 11.35 -8.64 4.02
C ALA A 8 12.65 -9.41 3.79
N GLY A 9 13.52 -8.88 2.92
CA GLY A 9 14.91 -9.30 2.86
C GLY A 9 15.69 -8.85 4.09
N ASP A 10 16.92 -9.33 4.25
CA ASP A 10 17.71 -9.15 5.48
C ASP A 10 17.86 -7.68 5.89
N GLU A 11 18.21 -6.80 4.95
CA GLU A 11 18.39 -5.36 5.21
C GLU A 11 17.09 -4.68 5.66
N ALA A 12 16.00 -4.93 4.93
CA ALA A 12 14.69 -4.37 5.25
C ALA A 12 14.18 -4.90 6.60
N TYR A 13 14.40 -6.19 6.88
CA TYR A 13 14.01 -6.80 8.15
C TYR A 13 14.72 -6.15 9.33
N ILE A 14 16.04 -5.97 9.26
CA ILE A 14 16.82 -5.32 10.32
C ILE A 14 16.32 -3.89 10.55
N ARG A 15 16.17 -3.10 9.48
CA ARG A 15 15.69 -1.72 9.56
C ARG A 15 14.30 -1.62 10.18
N ILE A 16 13.33 -2.43 9.71
CA ILE A 16 11.96 -2.44 10.24
C ILE A 16 11.95 -2.88 11.71
N LYS A 17 12.80 -3.84 12.10
CA LYS A 17 12.89 -4.30 13.48
C LYS A 17 13.44 -3.23 14.43
N GLU A 18 14.40 -2.43 13.97
CA GLU A 18 15.05 -1.39 14.79
C GLU A 18 14.26 -0.09 14.83
N GLN A 19 13.65 0.32 13.71
CA GLN A 19 13.09 1.66 13.51
C GLN A 19 11.57 1.64 13.32
N GLY A 20 10.96 0.46 13.21
CA GLY A 20 9.58 0.30 12.76
C GLY A 20 9.44 0.42 11.24
N LEU A 21 8.25 0.11 10.72
CA LEU A 21 7.93 0.34 9.32
C LEU A 21 7.58 1.81 9.10
N SER A 22 8.41 2.54 8.37
CA SER A 22 8.15 3.92 7.98
C SER A 22 7.55 3.99 6.58
N ALA A 23 6.59 4.89 6.37
CA ALA A 23 6.06 5.19 5.04
C ALA A 23 7.16 5.76 4.10
N HIS A 24 8.16 6.46 4.66
CA HIS A 24 9.28 7.02 3.90
C HIS A 24 10.28 5.95 3.42
N ASP A 25 10.10 4.70 3.81
CA ASP A 25 10.86 3.56 3.28
C ASP A 25 10.15 2.92 2.07
N ILE A 26 8.98 3.41 1.66
CA ILE A 26 8.14 2.81 0.60
C ILE A 26 8.32 3.53 -0.73
N TYR A 27 9.09 2.94 -1.65
CA TYR A 27 9.32 3.49 -2.99
C TYR A 27 8.39 2.92 -4.06
N GLY A 28 7.61 1.90 -3.73
CA GLY A 28 6.69 1.30 -4.68
C GLY A 28 5.58 0.49 -4.04
N VAL A 29 4.43 0.45 -4.72
CA VAL A 29 3.25 -0.31 -4.34
C VAL A 29 2.82 -1.13 -5.55
N VAL A 30 2.76 -2.46 -5.37
CA VAL A 30 2.33 -3.40 -6.40
C VAL A 30 1.03 -4.07 -5.95
N ALA A 31 -0.06 -3.83 -6.68
CA ALA A 31 -1.39 -4.33 -6.35
C ALA A 31 -1.85 -5.43 -7.33
N ALA A 32 -2.05 -6.62 -6.79
CA ALA A 32 -2.49 -7.77 -7.57
C ALA A 32 -3.96 -7.68 -8.00
N ALA A 33 -4.31 -8.38 -9.07
CA ALA A 33 -5.72 -8.62 -9.42
C ALA A 33 -6.39 -9.49 -8.34
N GLY A 34 -7.68 -9.29 -8.10
CA GLY A 34 -8.38 -9.97 -7.00
C GLY A 34 -9.85 -10.29 -7.23
N GLY A 35 -10.48 -9.79 -8.31
CA GLY A 35 -11.92 -9.89 -8.48
C GLY A 35 -12.64 -9.47 -7.18
N PRO A 36 -13.67 -10.17 -6.69
CA PRO A 36 -14.38 -9.81 -5.46
C PRO A 36 -13.55 -9.94 -4.16
N LYS A 37 -12.33 -10.51 -4.20
CA LYS A 37 -11.47 -10.58 -3.00
C LYS A 37 -11.09 -9.21 -2.47
N TRP A 38 -11.13 -8.17 -3.32
CA TRP A 38 -10.81 -6.82 -2.89
C TRP A 38 -11.78 -6.30 -1.81
N PHE A 39 -13.02 -6.78 -1.74
CA PHE A 39 -13.98 -6.36 -0.71
C PHE A 39 -13.48 -6.66 0.71
N THR A 40 -12.75 -7.75 0.90
CA THR A 40 -12.21 -8.12 2.21
C THR A 40 -10.88 -7.43 2.52
N THR A 41 -10.19 -6.89 1.51
CA THR A 41 -8.90 -6.19 1.65
C THR A 41 -9.01 -4.68 1.45
N TYR A 42 -10.20 -4.15 1.11
CA TYR A 42 -10.44 -2.74 0.81
C TYR A 42 -10.01 -1.83 1.95
N GLY A 43 -10.43 -2.11 3.18
CA GLY A 43 -10.07 -1.27 4.34
C GLY A 43 -8.55 -1.19 4.56
N LEU A 44 -7.82 -2.28 4.29
CA LEU A 44 -6.36 -2.28 4.36
C LEU A 44 -5.75 -1.43 3.25
N MET A 45 -6.21 -1.61 2.00
CA MET A 45 -5.68 -0.84 0.87
C MET A 45 -5.98 0.65 0.99
N ARG A 46 -7.19 1.01 1.43
CA ARG A 46 -7.59 2.39 1.70
C ARG A 46 -6.69 3.01 2.76
N SER A 47 -6.45 2.31 3.87
CA SER A 47 -5.59 2.83 4.93
C SER A 47 -4.12 2.98 4.49
N ILE A 48 -3.62 2.07 3.63
CA ILE A 48 -2.28 2.21 3.05
C ILE A 48 -2.20 3.46 2.15
N ILE A 49 -3.13 3.59 1.21
CA ILE A 49 -3.06 4.62 0.16
C ILE A 49 -3.45 6.01 0.69
N ALA A 50 -4.51 6.11 1.48
CA ALA A 50 -5.07 7.38 1.94
C ALA A 50 -4.42 7.90 3.23
N ASP A 51 -3.97 7.01 4.13
CA ASP A 51 -3.47 7.43 5.45
C ASP A 51 -1.96 7.19 5.59
N PHE A 52 -1.49 5.97 5.36
CA PHE A 52 -0.09 5.60 5.64
C PHE A 52 0.89 6.33 4.72
N LEU A 53 0.58 6.42 3.43
CA LEU A 53 1.44 7.04 2.42
C LEU A 53 1.28 8.57 2.32
N GLU A 54 0.32 9.18 3.03
CA GLU A 54 0.05 10.64 2.96
C GLU A 54 1.28 11.48 3.30
N SER A 55 2.09 11.01 4.25
CA SER A 55 3.30 11.73 4.72
C SER A 55 4.50 11.66 3.76
N VAL A 56 4.44 10.85 2.70
CA VAL A 56 5.58 10.61 1.82
C VAL A 56 5.79 11.77 0.85
N THR A 57 6.99 12.36 0.88
CA THR A 57 7.33 13.53 0.04
C THR A 57 8.13 13.16 -1.21
N HIS A 58 8.55 11.90 -1.36
CA HIS A 58 9.27 11.42 -2.53
C HIS A 58 8.32 10.68 -3.49
N PRO A 59 8.68 10.53 -4.78
CA PRO A 59 7.89 9.73 -5.70
C PRO A 59 7.71 8.28 -5.21
N ILE A 60 6.51 7.75 -5.39
CA ILE A 60 6.17 6.33 -5.19
C ILE A 60 5.75 5.76 -6.53
N HIS A 61 6.31 4.60 -6.88
CA HIS A 61 5.94 3.89 -8.11
C HIS A 61 4.76 2.96 -7.88
N PHE A 62 3.65 3.22 -8.56
CA PHE A 62 2.46 2.39 -8.51
C PHE A 62 2.39 1.45 -9.71
N MET A 63 2.15 0.16 -9.44
CA MET A 63 1.90 -0.85 -10.47
C MET A 63 0.72 -1.73 -10.03
N GLY A 64 -0.17 -2.06 -10.96
CA GLY A 64 -1.25 -2.98 -10.63
C GLY A 64 -1.88 -3.63 -11.85
N SER A 65 -2.74 -4.61 -11.59
CA SER A 65 -3.54 -5.28 -12.62
C SER A 65 -5.01 -5.38 -12.20
N SER A 66 -5.93 -5.14 -13.15
CA SER A 66 -7.39 -5.19 -12.91
C SER A 66 -7.80 -4.31 -11.71
N VAL A 67 -8.52 -4.85 -10.73
CA VAL A 67 -8.92 -4.12 -9.51
C VAL A 67 -7.72 -3.53 -8.76
N GLY A 68 -6.55 -4.19 -8.80
CA GLY A 68 -5.33 -3.65 -8.20
C GLY A 68 -4.83 -2.41 -8.94
N ALA A 69 -4.92 -2.37 -10.27
CA ALA A 69 -4.58 -1.18 -11.07
C ALA A 69 -5.50 0.00 -10.73
N TRP A 70 -6.80 -0.26 -10.61
CA TRP A 70 -7.79 0.75 -10.21
C TRP A 70 -7.47 1.29 -8.80
N GLN A 71 -7.21 0.43 -7.82
CA GLN A 71 -6.86 0.82 -6.46
C GLN A 71 -5.64 1.74 -6.40
N VAL A 72 -4.55 1.38 -7.09
CA VAL A 72 -3.33 2.20 -7.07
C VAL A 72 -3.45 3.46 -7.94
N THR A 73 -4.39 3.51 -8.89
CA THR A 73 -4.70 4.74 -9.62
C THR A 73 -5.41 5.75 -8.72
N ALA A 74 -6.21 5.31 -7.74
CA ALA A 74 -6.83 6.19 -6.75
C ALA A 74 -5.80 7.00 -5.94
N ALA A 75 -4.62 6.42 -5.69
CA ALA A 75 -3.49 7.08 -5.03
C ALA A 75 -2.96 8.31 -5.78
N LEU A 76 -3.28 8.45 -7.08
CA LEU A 76 -2.84 9.55 -7.93
C LEU A 76 -3.85 10.72 -7.97
N THR A 77 -4.94 10.62 -7.22
CA THR A 77 -5.97 11.67 -7.15
C THR A 77 -5.70 12.62 -5.99
N ASN A 78 -6.36 13.78 -5.99
CA ASN A 78 -6.24 14.76 -4.89
C ASN A 78 -6.81 14.26 -3.56
N ASP A 79 -7.74 13.29 -3.62
CA ASP A 79 -8.34 12.66 -2.44
C ASP A 79 -8.41 11.14 -2.68
N PRO A 80 -7.33 10.41 -2.33
CA PRO A 80 -7.27 8.97 -2.56
C PRO A 80 -8.34 8.18 -1.78
N GLY A 81 -8.80 8.71 -0.64
CA GLY A 81 -9.87 8.10 0.13
C GLY A 81 -11.18 8.16 -0.62
N ALA A 82 -11.58 9.35 -1.06
CA ALA A 82 -12.81 9.55 -1.84
C ALA A 82 -12.79 8.81 -3.19
N ALA A 83 -11.61 8.60 -3.79
CA ALA A 83 -11.49 7.84 -5.05
C ALA A 83 -11.66 6.32 -4.87
N LEU A 84 -11.60 5.80 -3.64
CA LEU A 84 -11.78 4.38 -3.31
C LEU A 84 -13.17 4.06 -2.72
N ASP A 85 -13.89 5.07 -2.23
CA ASP A 85 -15.19 4.98 -1.55
C ASP A 85 -16.36 5.04 -2.57
#